data_AF-A0A9K3KT52-F1
#
_entry.id   AF-A0A9K3KT52-F1
#
_cell.length_a   1.000
_cell.length_b   1.000
_cell.length_c   1.000
_cell.angle_alpha   90.00
_cell.angle_beta   90.00
_cell.angle_gamma   90.00
#
_symmetry.space_group_name_H-M   'P 1'
#
loop_
_entity.id
_entity.type
_entity.pdbx_description
1 polymer ?
#
loop_
_entity_poly.entity_id
_entity_poly.type
_entity_poly.pdbx_seq_one_letter_code
_entity_poly.pdbx_strand_id
1 'polypeptide(L)' 'MPGKYDDYDWDELPKDVQEAAALLGYNKKLWDTDEEPDECDVYWRELSAEQQAAAAKLGYDQKEWDK' A
#
# COMPACT_ATOMS: atom_id res chain seq x y z
N MET A 1 6.82 6.96 2.40
CA MET A 1 5.84 6.26 3.26
C MET A 1 6.52 5.95 4.60
N PRO A 2 5.88 5.34 5.61
CA PRO A 2 6.59 4.77 6.75
C PRO A 2 6.59 3.25 6.57
N GLY A 3 7.47 2.72 5.73
CA GLY A 3 7.33 1.32 5.33
C GLY A 3 8.66 0.69 5.02
N LYS A 4 8.83 -0.58 5.40
CA LYS A 4 9.99 -1.42 5.09
C LYS A 4 10.52 -1.36 3.65
N TYR A 5 9.73 -0.82 2.71
CA TYR A 5 9.93 -0.86 1.28
C TYR A 5 10.02 0.54 0.64
N ASP A 6 10.19 1.61 1.42
CA ASP A 6 10.37 2.97 0.88
C ASP A 6 11.56 3.12 -0.08
N ASP A 7 12.61 2.30 0.11
CA ASP A 7 13.81 2.31 -0.75
C ASP A 7 13.74 1.29 -1.91
N TYR A 8 12.61 0.59 -2.09
CA TYR A 8 12.47 -0.49 -3.07
C TYR A 8 11.67 0.00 -4.26
N ASP A 9 12.20 -0.21 -5.47
CA ASP A 9 11.39 -0.08 -6.68
C ASP A 9 10.32 -1.19 -6.70
N TRP A 10 9.21 -0.98 -7.42
CA TRP A 10 8.12 -1.95 -7.51
C TRP A 10 8.63 -3.35 -7.88
N ASP A 11 9.59 -3.44 -8.81
CA ASP A 11 10.16 -4.70 -9.28
C ASP A 11 11.05 -5.40 -8.22
N GLU A 12 11.54 -4.67 -7.22
CA GLU A 12 12.33 -5.19 -6.10
C GLU A 12 11.45 -5.69 -4.96
N LEU A 13 10.17 -5.30 -4.95
CA LEU A 13 9.22 -5.77 -3.96
C LEU A 13 9.02 -7.28 -4.05
N PRO A 14 8.88 -7.97 -2.91
CA PRO A 14 8.37 -9.32 -2.89
C PRO A 14 7.03 -9.40 -3.61
N LYS A 15 6.81 -10.51 -4.34
CA LYS A 15 5.60 -10.68 -5.16
C LYS A 15 4.31 -10.54 -4.34
N ASP A 16 4.32 -10.96 -3.09
CA ASP A 16 3.18 -10.87 -2.19
C ASP A 16 2.94 -9.44 -1.65
N VAL A 17 3.96 -8.58 -1.69
CA VAL A 17 3.87 -7.15 -1.41
C VAL A 17 3.38 -6.40 -2.65
N GLN A 18 3.85 -6.75 -3.85
CA GLN A 18 3.30 -6.20 -5.10
C GLN A 18 1.80 -6.49 -5.22
N GLU A 19 1.39 -7.73 -4.91
CA GLU A 19 -0.03 -8.12 -4.92
C GLU A 19 -0.83 -7.34 -3.86
N ALA A 20 -0.26 -7.13 -2.67
CA ALA A 20 -0.88 -6.30 -1.63
C ALA A 20 -1.02 -4.83 -2.06
N ALA A 21 0.04 -4.23 -2.58
CA ALA A 21 0.03 -2.87 -3.09
C ALA A 21 -0.98 -2.72 -4.24
N ALA A 22 -1.05 -3.70 -5.15
CA ALA A 22 -2.03 -3.72 -6.24
C ALA A 22 -3.49 -3.80 -5.75
N LEU A 23 -3.76 -4.52 -4.66
CA LEU A 23 -5.10 -4.54 -4.04
C LEU A 23 -5.51 -3.18 -3.47
N LEU A 24 -4.52 -2.37 -3.07
CA LEU A 24 -4.71 -0.99 -2.61
C LEU A 24 -4.70 0.02 -3.75
N GLY A 25 -4.68 -0.40 -5.01
CA GLY A 25 -4.68 0.51 -6.16
C GLY A 25 -3.29 0.98 -6.60
N TYR A 26 -2.22 0.64 -5.86
CA TYR A 26 -0.87 0.95 -6.31
C TYR A 26 -0.53 0.17 -7.57
N ASN A 27 0.20 0.82 -8.45
CA ASN A 27 0.81 0.19 -9.60
C ASN A 27 2.28 0.62 -9.64
N LYS A 28 3.08 -0.06 -10.47
CA LYS A 28 4.50 0.24 -10.63
C LYS A 28 4.78 1.73 -10.82
N LYS A 29 4.00 2.42 -11.65
CA LYS A 29 4.21 3.84 -11.89
C LYS A 29 4.01 4.63 -10.60
N LEU A 30 2.85 4.46 -9.95
CA LEU A 30 2.51 5.16 -8.70
C LEU A 30 3.55 4.90 -7.62
N TRP A 31 3.93 3.63 -7.44
CA TRP A 31 4.93 3.21 -6.48
C TRP A 31 6.30 3.85 -6.74
N ASP A 32 6.83 3.71 -7.96
CA ASP A 32 8.17 4.24 -8.32
C ASP A 32 8.19 5.78 -8.36
N THR A 33 7.03 6.44 -8.42
CA THR A 33 6.92 7.91 -8.39
C THR A 33 6.50 8.47 -7.03
N ASP A 34 6.42 7.65 -5.98
CA ASP A 34 5.88 8.03 -4.67
C ASP A 34 4.49 8.71 -4.75
N GLU A 35 3.68 8.30 -5.74
CA GLU A 35 2.29 8.74 -5.88
C GLU A 35 1.36 7.74 -5.19
N GLU A 36 0.34 8.25 -4.51
CA GLU A 36 -0.67 7.44 -3.84
C GLU A 36 -1.90 7.27 -4.75
N PRO A 37 -2.52 6.07 -4.79
CA PRO A 37 -3.76 5.85 -5.49
C PRO A 37 -4.95 6.51 -4.77
N ASP A 38 -6.05 6.73 -5.47
CA ASP A 38 -7.28 7.30 -4.90
C ASP A 38 -7.84 6.42 -3.75
N GLU A 39 -7.56 5.12 -3.78
CA GLU A 39 -7.90 4.20 -2.70
C GLU A 39 -7.18 4.48 -1.38
N CYS A 40 -6.08 5.25 -1.38
CA CYS A 40 -5.43 5.73 -0.15
C CYS A 40 -6.16 6.93 0.48
N ASP A 41 -7.05 7.60 -0.24
CA ASP A 41 -7.84 8.73 0.28
C ASP A 41 -9.08 8.29 1.08
N VAL A 42 -9.42 6.99 1.10
CA VAL A 42 -10.52 6.47 1.92
C VAL A 42 -10.04 5.99 3.28
N TYR A 43 -10.91 6.07 4.28
CA TYR A 43 -10.58 5.57 5.61
C TYR A 43 -10.35 4.06 5.61
N TRP A 44 -9.45 3.58 6.47
CA TRP A 44 -9.15 2.17 6.67
C TRP A 44 -10.40 1.31 6.88
N ARG A 45 -11.41 1.86 7.58
CA ARG A 45 -12.70 1.20 7.85
C ARG A 45 -13.54 0.99 6.58
N GLU A 46 -13.30 1.75 5.52
CA GLU A 46 -13.98 1.67 4.23
C GLU A 46 -13.27 0.71 3.27
N LEU A 47 -12.00 0.39 3.56
CA LEU A 47 -11.28 -0.67 2.87
C LEU A 47 -11.94 -2.03 3.10
N SER A 48 -11.91 -2.87 2.07
CA SER A 48 -12.25 -4.29 2.18
C SER A 48 -11.28 -5.03 3.11
N ALA A 49 -11.69 -6.19 3.62
CA ALA A 49 -10.82 -7.02 4.49
C ALA A 49 -9.51 -7.41 3.80
N GLU A 50 -9.52 -7.59 2.48
CA GLU A 50 -8.34 -7.89 1.66
C GLU A 50 -7.38 -6.70 1.58
N GLN A 51 -7.93 -5.50 1.40
CA GLN A 51 -7.15 -4.24 1.40
C GLN A 51 -6.56 -3.93 2.77
N GLN A 52 -7.30 -4.12 3.87
CA GLN A 52 -6.77 -3.96 5.22
C GLN A 52 -5.62 -4.95 5.49
N ALA A 53 -5.75 -6.20 5.05
CA ALA A 53 -4.69 -7.19 5.16
C ALA A 53 -3.47 -6.82 4.30
N ALA A 54 -3.69 -6.26 3.12
CA ALA A 54 -2.65 -5.77 2.23
C ALA A 54 -1.89 -4.58 2.83
N ALA A 55 -2.59 -3.59 3.37
CA ALA A 55 -1.99 -2.44 4.02
C ALA A 55 -1.19 -2.86 5.26
N ALA A 56 -1.72 -3.82 6.03
CA ALA A 56 -0.98 -4.45 7.15
C ALA A 56 0.30 -5.16 6.70
N LYS A 57 0.33 -5.78 5.52
CA LYS A 57 1.55 -6.38 4.94
C LYS A 57 2.59 -5.34 4.55
N LEU A 58 2.14 -4.18 4.06
CA LEU A 58 2.99 -3.04 3.72
C LEU A 58 3.54 -2.34 4.97
N GLY A 59 2.95 -2.61 6.13
CA GLY A 59 3.41 -2.12 7.42
C GLY A 59 2.48 -1.08 8.04
N TYR A 60 1.41 -0.71 7.34
CA TYR A 60 0.42 0.23 7.86
C TYR A 60 -0.48 -0.43 8.89
N ASP A 61 -0.74 0.30 9.98
CA ASP A 61 -1.89 0.02 10.83
C ASP A 61 -3.02 1.02 10.55
N GLN A 62 -4.20 0.76 11.12
CA GLN A 62 -5.35 1.66 10.99
C GLN A 62 -5.02 3.11 11.39
N LYS A 63 -4.15 3.31 12.39
CA LYS A 63 -3.81 4.66 12.86
C LYS A 63 -2.86 5.38 11.92
N GLU A 64 -1.95 4.66 11.28
CA GLU A 64 -1.03 5.21 10.29
C GLU A 64 -1.73 5.50 8.97
N TRP A 65 -2.72 4.68 8.60
CA TRP A 65 -3.55 4.89 7.42
C TRP A 65 -4.52 6.06 7.58
N ASP A 66 -5.25 6.13 8.70
CA ASP A 66 -6.25 7.17 8.95
C ASP A 66 -5.63 8.49 9.49
N LYS A 67 -4.32 8.69 9.34
CA LYS A 67 -3.58 9.83 9.92
C LYS A 67 -3.59 11.07 9.04
#